data_AF-A0A9W6K6G7-F1
#
_entry.id   AF-A0A9W6K6G7-F1
#
_cell.length_a   1.000
_cell.length_b   1.000
_cell.length_c   1.000
_cell.angle_alpha   90.00
_cell.angle_beta   90.00
_cell.angle_gamma   90.00
#
_symmetry.space_group_name_H-M   'P 1'
#
loop_
_entity.id
_entity.type
_entity.pdbx_description
1 polymer ?
#
loop_
_entity_poly.entity_id
_entity_poly.type
_entity_poly.pdbx_seq_one_letter_code
_entity_poly.pdbx_strand_id
1 'polypeptide(L)'
;MAGFSLIEVLIALLVLCIGLLGMVSLQGRGLQLSQSANQRSTAIMLAQDLVEMMRSNPDATLTNNLFSTASSYYKAAGSEFSSTSVANCASLDRSGGGATVASQDFGCWLQEVQSLLPVTSGLLKSNFTICPSSKENSCSSGPSSVVMIQLAWQDKSGDCTDNICYYRLRAEL
;
A
#
# COMPACT_ATOMS: atom_id res chain seq x y z
N MET A 1 -4.01 27.52 60.97
CA MET A 1 -4.16 27.20 59.53
C MET A 1 -2.85 27.60 58.89
N ALA A 2 -1.95 26.64 58.63
CA ALA A 2 -0.72 26.93 57.91
C ALA A 2 -1.11 27.24 56.45
N GLY A 3 -0.92 28.50 56.05
CA GLY A 3 -1.18 28.92 54.67
C GLY A 3 -0.17 28.27 53.74
N PHE A 4 -0.64 27.80 52.58
CA PHE A 4 0.20 27.32 51.49
C PHE A 4 1.30 28.34 51.18
N SER A 5 2.55 27.89 51.17
CA SER A 5 3.66 28.75 50.77
C SER A 5 3.63 28.94 49.25
N LEU A 6 3.95 30.14 48.77
CA LEU A 6 4.02 30.47 47.33
C LEU A 6 4.96 29.52 46.56
N ILE A 7 5.98 28.97 47.26
CA ILE A 7 6.92 27.99 46.72
C ILE A 7 6.23 26.64 46.41
N GLU A 8 5.25 26.23 47.19
CA GLU A 8 4.58 24.94 47.07
C GLU A 8 3.70 24.89 45.83
N VAL A 9 2.96 25.96 45.57
CA VAL A 9 2.18 26.13 44.34
C VAL A 9 3.09 26.16 43.12
N LEU A 10 4.25 26.83 43.22
CA LEU A 10 5.20 26.93 42.11
C LEU A 10 5.82 25.56 41.76
N ILE A 11 6.13 24.74 42.77
CA ILE A 11 6.60 23.36 42.58
C ILE A 11 5.48 22.48 42.00
N ALA A 12 4.25 22.61 42.49
CA ALA A 12 3.10 21.85 41.95
C ALA A 12 2.86 22.15 40.47
N LEU A 13 2.92 23.43 40.07
CA LEU A 13 2.83 23.83 38.67
C LEU A 13 3.99 23.31 37.83
N LEU A 14 5.22 23.32 38.35
CA LEU A 14 6.39 22.76 37.67
C LEU A 14 6.20 21.26 37.36
N VAL A 15 5.78 20.48 38.35
CA VAL A 15 5.52 19.04 38.18
C VAL A 15 4.37 18.80 37.20
N LEU A 16 3.30 19.59 37.28
CA LEU A 16 2.17 19.50 36.35
C LEU A 16 2.61 19.77 34.90
N CYS A 17 3.41 20.82 34.67
CA CYS A 17 3.92 21.15 33.34
C CYS A 17 4.76 20.01 32.75
N ILE A 18 5.64 19.40 33.56
CA ILE A 18 6.45 18.24 33.13
C ILE A 18 5.55 17.05 32.79
N GLY A 19 4.54 16.77 33.63
CA GLY A 19 3.56 15.70 33.37
C GLY A 19 2.78 15.89 32.07
N LEU A 20 2.32 17.12 31.80
CA LEU A 20 1.60 17.45 30.57
C LEU A 20 2.47 17.31 29.32
N LEU A 21 3.72 17.79 29.35
CA LEU A 21 4.67 17.61 28.24
C LEU A 21 4.95 16.13 27.97
N GLY A 22 5.09 15.32 29.02
CA GLY A 22 5.21 13.87 28.92
C GLY A 22 4.02 13.25 28.20
N MET A 23 2.79 13.61 28.60
CA MET A 23 1.58 13.09 27.99
C MET A 23 1.44 13.46 26.50
N VAL A 24 1.70 14.73 26.14
CA VAL A 24 1.62 15.19 24.75
C VAL A 24 2.61 14.42 23.86
N SER A 25 3.81 14.14 24.37
CA SER A 25 4.81 13.35 23.62
C SER A 25 4.32 11.92 23.32
N LEU A 26 3.65 11.27 24.29
CA LEU A 26 3.09 9.94 24.12
C LEU A 26 1.89 9.95 23.17
N GLN A 27 1.00 10.94 23.28
CA GLN A 27 -0.12 11.12 22.36
C GLN A 27 0.37 11.28 20.91
N GLY A 28 1.42 12.09 20.70
CA GLY A 28 2.03 12.29 19.38
C GLY A 28 2.56 10.99 18.77
N ARG A 29 3.26 10.17 19.56
CA ARG A 29 3.73 8.84 19.12
C ARG A 29 2.56 7.89 18.82
N GLY A 30 1.54 7.86 19.67
CA GLY A 30 0.35 7.03 19.47
C GLY A 30 -0.38 7.33 18.16
N LEU A 31 -0.46 8.61 17.78
CA LEU A 31 -1.03 9.03 16.49
C LEU A 31 -0.19 8.52 15.31
N GLN A 32 1.14 8.64 15.38
CA GLN A 32 2.04 8.14 14.33
C GLN A 32 1.88 6.62 14.13
N LEU A 33 1.89 5.84 15.22
CA LEU A 33 1.69 4.39 15.14
C LEU A 33 0.33 4.03 14.53
N SER A 34 -0.72 4.77 14.90
CA SER A 34 -2.06 4.57 14.34
C SER A 34 -2.10 4.83 12.83
N GLN A 35 -1.39 5.87 12.37
CA GLN A 35 -1.31 6.19 10.95
C GLN A 35 -0.54 5.12 10.16
N SER A 36 0.59 4.63 10.68
CA SER A 36 1.38 3.56 10.06
C SER A 36 0.60 2.25 9.98
N ALA A 37 -0.13 1.89 11.05
CA ALA A 37 -1.01 0.72 11.06
C ALA A 37 -2.15 0.84 10.03
N ASN A 38 -2.73 2.03 9.87
CA ASN A 38 -3.75 2.30 8.85
C ASN A 38 -3.20 2.13 7.44
N GLN A 39 -2.04 2.72 7.12
CA GLN A 39 -1.39 2.56 5.80
C GLN A 39 -1.11 1.09 5.47
N ARG A 40 -0.62 0.32 6.44
CA ARG A 40 -0.39 -1.12 6.25
C ARG A 40 -1.68 -1.88 5.99
N SER A 41 -2.76 -1.55 6.70
CA SER A 41 -4.08 -2.16 6.50
C SER A 41 -4.63 -1.84 5.11
N THR A 42 -4.50 -0.59 4.67
CA THR A 42 -4.84 -0.15 3.31
C THR A 42 -4.04 -0.89 2.25
N ALA A 43 -2.72 -1.06 2.43
CA ALA A 43 -1.91 -1.83 1.50
C ALA A 43 -2.31 -3.31 1.42
N ILE A 44 -2.71 -3.92 2.54
CA ILE A 44 -3.23 -5.29 2.54
C ILE A 44 -4.54 -5.35 1.74
N MET A 45 -5.47 -4.43 2.00
CA MET A 45 -6.76 -4.35 1.29
C MET A 45 -6.53 -4.23 -0.22
N LEU A 46 -5.74 -3.25 -0.66
CA LEU A 46 -5.43 -3.02 -2.07
C LEU A 46 -4.80 -4.23 -2.76
N ALA A 47 -3.94 -4.98 -2.06
CA ALA A 47 -3.35 -6.19 -2.62
C ALA A 47 -4.38 -7.32 -2.77
N GLN A 48 -5.30 -7.48 -1.82
CA GLN A 48 -6.39 -8.45 -1.91
C GLN A 48 -7.37 -8.09 -3.02
N ASP A 49 -7.73 -6.81 -3.14
CA ASP A 49 -8.62 -6.32 -4.20
C ASP A 49 -8.02 -6.62 -5.59
N LEU A 50 -6.71 -6.44 -5.76
CA LEU A 50 -6.02 -6.77 -7.01
C LEU A 50 -6.07 -8.27 -7.32
N VAL A 51 -5.94 -9.15 -6.32
CA VAL A 51 -6.09 -10.60 -6.51
C VAL A 51 -7.52 -10.94 -6.93
N GLU A 52 -8.51 -10.32 -6.30
CA GLU A 52 -9.91 -10.56 -6.65
C GLU A 52 -10.24 -10.07 -8.06
N MET A 53 -9.71 -8.90 -8.46
CA MET A 53 -9.84 -8.40 -9.84
C MET A 53 -9.24 -9.37 -10.86
N MET A 54 -8.07 -9.95 -10.55
CA MET A 54 -7.43 -10.95 -11.39
C MET A 54 -8.28 -12.23 -11.52
N ARG A 55 -8.88 -12.69 -10.41
CA ARG A 55 -9.78 -13.87 -10.40
C ARG A 55 -11.10 -13.62 -11.11
N SER A 56 -11.63 -12.40 -11.02
CA SER A 56 -12.85 -12.01 -11.72
C SER A 56 -12.66 -11.91 -13.24
N ASN A 57 -11.42 -11.72 -13.71
CA ASN A 57 -11.09 -11.60 -15.14
C ASN A 57 -9.99 -12.60 -15.53
N PRO A 58 -10.26 -13.91 -15.49
CA PRO A 58 -9.24 -14.93 -15.75
C PRO A 58 -8.69 -14.86 -17.19
N ASP A 59 -9.52 -14.49 -18.17
CA ASP A 59 -9.11 -14.39 -19.58
C ASP A 59 -8.07 -13.30 -19.84
N ALA A 60 -8.11 -12.20 -19.07
CA ALA A 60 -7.13 -11.12 -19.16
C ALA A 60 -5.91 -11.37 -18.25
N THR A 61 -6.06 -12.26 -17.27
CA THR A 61 -5.06 -12.54 -16.25
C THR A 61 -4.13 -13.69 -16.65
N LEU A 62 -4.69 -14.77 -17.21
CA LEU A 62 -4.03 -16.04 -17.40
C LEU A 62 -3.82 -16.35 -18.89
N THR A 63 -2.71 -16.98 -19.20
CA THR A 63 -2.43 -17.58 -20.51
C THR A 63 -2.13 -19.05 -20.29
N ASN A 64 -2.92 -19.94 -20.88
CA ASN A 64 -2.85 -21.39 -20.61
C ASN A 64 -2.96 -21.74 -19.11
N ASN A 65 -3.91 -21.12 -18.39
CA ASN A 65 -4.13 -21.28 -16.95
C ASN A 65 -2.95 -20.88 -16.06
N LEU A 66 -2.00 -20.09 -16.57
CA LEU A 66 -0.86 -19.61 -15.81
C LEU A 66 -0.74 -18.10 -15.94
N PHE A 67 -0.36 -17.43 -14.86
CA PHE A 67 0.00 -16.03 -14.87
C PHE A 67 1.34 -15.85 -15.60
N SER A 68 1.42 -14.88 -16.50
CA SER A 68 2.60 -14.64 -17.32
C SER A 68 2.84 -13.15 -17.56
N THR A 69 3.93 -12.81 -18.22
CA THR A 69 4.25 -11.43 -18.60
C THR A 69 3.29 -10.83 -19.62
N ALA A 70 2.41 -11.64 -20.22
CA ALA A 70 1.38 -11.19 -21.15
C ALA A 70 0.08 -10.74 -20.46
N SER A 71 -0.03 -10.93 -19.14
CA SER A 71 -1.20 -10.55 -18.34
C SER A 71 -1.42 -9.03 -18.37
N SER A 72 -2.68 -8.59 -18.41
CA SER A 72 -3.03 -7.17 -18.28
C SER A 72 -2.64 -6.57 -16.92
N TYR A 73 -2.44 -7.42 -15.91
CA TYR A 73 -2.04 -7.03 -14.55
C TYR A 73 -0.52 -7.16 -14.31
N TYR A 74 0.24 -7.60 -15.32
CA TYR A 74 1.69 -7.77 -15.16
C TYR A 74 2.40 -6.43 -14.99
N LYS A 75 3.31 -6.38 -14.01
CA LYS A 75 4.23 -5.27 -13.81
C LYS A 75 5.60 -5.76 -13.36
N ALA A 76 6.60 -5.53 -14.20
CA ALA A 76 7.99 -5.78 -13.85
C ALA A 76 8.51 -4.78 -12.80
N ALA A 77 9.47 -5.23 -11.99
CA ALA A 77 10.26 -4.34 -11.14
C ALA A 77 11.01 -3.30 -12.00
N GLY A 78 11.01 -2.04 -11.57
CA GLY A 78 11.70 -0.96 -12.28
C GLY A 78 11.01 -0.48 -13.56
N SER A 79 9.86 -1.04 -13.94
CA SER A 79 9.08 -0.62 -15.12
C SER A 79 7.90 0.25 -14.71
N GLU A 80 7.40 1.09 -15.62
CA GLU A 80 6.15 1.82 -15.39
C GLU A 80 4.95 0.86 -15.37
N PHE A 81 3.85 1.28 -14.74
CA PHE A 81 2.58 0.56 -14.88
C PHE A 81 2.09 0.66 -16.33
N SER A 82 1.70 -0.46 -16.92
CA SER A 82 1.05 -0.50 -18.24
C SER A 82 -0.46 -0.23 -18.08
N SER A 83 -0.81 0.86 -17.39
CA SER A 83 -2.21 1.26 -17.23
C SER A 83 -2.59 2.23 -18.34
N THR A 84 -3.76 2.03 -18.96
CA THR A 84 -4.40 3.06 -19.77
C THR A 84 -4.75 4.25 -18.86
N SER A 85 -4.48 5.49 -19.25
CA SER A 85 -4.93 6.65 -18.46
C SER A 85 -6.46 6.63 -18.39
N VAL A 86 -7.01 6.39 -17.21
CA VAL A 86 -8.45 6.39 -17.00
C VAL A 86 -8.87 7.75 -16.47
N ALA A 87 -9.71 8.47 -17.22
CA ALA A 87 -10.17 9.80 -16.83
C ALA A 87 -11.15 9.78 -15.65
N ASN A 88 -11.99 8.73 -15.57
CA ASN A 88 -12.98 8.57 -14.49
C ASN A 88 -13.27 7.09 -14.22
N CYS A 89 -13.07 6.67 -12.97
CA CYS A 89 -13.35 5.31 -12.52
C CYS A 89 -14.84 5.03 -12.22
N ALA A 90 -15.69 6.06 -12.19
CA ALA A 90 -17.13 5.92 -12.00
C ALA A 90 -17.90 5.58 -13.28
N SER A 91 -17.30 5.82 -14.46
CA SER A 91 -17.96 5.62 -15.75
C SER A 91 -16.99 5.00 -16.75
N LEU A 92 -16.80 3.68 -16.64
CA LEU A 92 -15.92 2.91 -17.51
C LEU A 92 -16.72 2.29 -18.66
N ASP A 93 -16.20 2.38 -19.88
CA ASP A 93 -16.77 1.70 -21.02
C ASP A 93 -16.43 0.21 -20.96
N ARG A 94 -17.47 -0.62 -20.78
CA ARG A 94 -17.36 -2.07 -20.65
C ARG A 94 -17.70 -2.83 -21.93
N SER A 95 -17.94 -2.13 -23.03
CA SER A 95 -18.33 -2.74 -24.30
C SER A 95 -17.23 -3.61 -24.94
N GLY A 96 -15.96 -3.30 -24.67
CA GLY A 96 -14.81 -4.04 -25.21
C GLY A 96 -14.54 -5.41 -24.57
N GLY A 97 -15.03 -5.65 -23.34
CA GLY A 97 -14.79 -6.88 -22.57
C GLY A 97 -13.31 -7.20 -22.32
N GLY A 98 -13.06 -8.33 -21.64
CA GLY A 98 -11.74 -8.95 -21.51
C GLY A 98 -10.60 -8.00 -21.10
N ALA A 99 -9.53 -7.98 -21.91
CA ALA A 99 -8.30 -7.23 -21.62
C ALA A 99 -8.49 -5.71 -21.54
N THR A 100 -9.46 -5.14 -22.27
CA THR A 100 -9.75 -3.70 -22.22
C THR A 100 -10.38 -3.29 -20.89
N VAL A 101 -11.30 -4.11 -20.37
CA VAL A 101 -11.90 -3.87 -19.06
C VAL A 101 -10.86 -4.07 -17.96
N ALA A 102 -10.07 -5.13 -18.04
CA ALA A 102 -8.99 -5.41 -17.08
C ALA A 102 -7.95 -4.28 -17.01
N SER A 103 -7.53 -3.72 -18.15
CA SER A 103 -6.55 -2.62 -18.17
C SER A 103 -7.12 -1.30 -17.61
N GLN A 104 -8.41 -1.05 -17.79
CA GLN A 104 -9.11 0.09 -17.19
C GLN A 104 -9.25 -0.09 -15.67
N ASP A 105 -9.73 -1.25 -15.23
CA ASP A 105 -9.89 -1.57 -13.81
C ASP A 105 -8.54 -1.50 -13.08
N PHE A 106 -7.48 -2.02 -13.70
CA PHE A 106 -6.12 -1.91 -13.17
C PHE A 106 -5.62 -0.45 -13.09
N GLY A 107 -5.99 0.39 -14.06
CA GLY A 107 -5.73 1.83 -14.01
C GLY A 107 -6.47 2.52 -12.86
N CYS A 108 -7.72 2.11 -12.58
CA CYS A 108 -8.49 2.63 -11.46
C CYS A 108 -7.95 2.21 -10.10
N TRP A 109 -7.57 0.95 -9.97
CA TRP A 109 -6.86 0.46 -8.79
C TRP A 109 -5.57 1.26 -8.55
N LEU A 110 -4.81 1.59 -9.61
CA LEU A 110 -3.61 2.42 -9.47
C LEU A 110 -3.91 3.85 -9.00
N GLN A 111 -5.01 4.46 -9.46
CA GLN A 111 -5.47 5.76 -8.95
C GLN A 111 -5.83 5.67 -7.46
N GLU A 112 -6.48 4.60 -7.05
CA GLU A 112 -6.83 4.36 -5.65
C GLU A 112 -5.56 4.23 -4.79
N VAL A 113 -4.59 3.42 -5.22
CA VAL A 113 -3.26 3.30 -4.58
C VAL A 113 -2.62 4.67 -4.40
N GLN A 114 -2.64 5.52 -5.43
CA GLN A 114 -2.07 6.87 -5.38
C GLN A 114 -2.82 7.81 -4.43
N SER A 115 -4.11 7.59 -4.23
CA SER A 115 -4.95 8.42 -3.35
C SER A 115 -4.88 8.00 -1.88
N LEU A 116 -4.73 6.70 -1.60
CA LEU A 116 -4.80 6.15 -0.26
C LEU A 116 -3.43 5.92 0.40
N LEU A 117 -2.38 5.73 -0.41
CA LEU A 117 -1.03 5.49 0.09
C LEU A 117 -0.08 6.65 -0.27
N PRO A 118 0.85 7.00 0.62
CA PRO A 118 1.90 7.97 0.33
C PRO A 118 2.92 7.37 -0.65
N VAL A 119 2.65 7.49 -1.94
CA VAL A 119 3.48 6.96 -3.02
C VAL A 119 3.95 8.08 -3.94
N THR A 120 5.11 7.88 -4.57
CA THR A 120 5.63 8.75 -5.63
C THR A 120 5.75 7.95 -6.93
N SER A 121 5.82 8.62 -8.08
CA SER A 121 6.03 7.95 -9.38
C SER A 121 7.30 7.09 -9.39
N GLY A 122 8.39 7.56 -8.77
CA GLY A 122 9.62 6.78 -8.61
C GLY A 122 9.44 5.52 -7.75
N LEU A 123 8.62 5.61 -6.69
CA LEU A 123 8.29 4.47 -5.84
C LEU A 123 7.44 3.44 -6.60
N LEU A 124 6.42 3.90 -7.33
CA LEU A 124 5.57 3.06 -8.19
C LEU A 124 6.39 2.31 -9.24
N LYS A 125 7.38 2.98 -9.85
CA LYS A 125 8.28 2.35 -10.81
C LYS A 125 9.16 1.28 -10.15
N SER A 126 9.92 1.66 -9.12
CA SER A 126 11.02 0.85 -8.58
C SER A 126 10.57 -0.24 -7.61
N ASN A 127 9.52 0.00 -6.82
CA ASN A 127 9.21 -0.80 -5.64
C ASN A 127 7.86 -1.53 -5.72
N PHE A 128 7.06 -1.28 -6.74
CA PHE A 128 5.89 -2.11 -7.03
C PHE A 128 6.23 -3.17 -8.07
N THR A 129 5.74 -4.38 -7.85
CA THR A 129 5.99 -5.50 -8.77
C THR A 129 4.82 -6.47 -8.71
N ILE A 130 4.34 -6.90 -9.87
CA ILE A 130 3.29 -7.90 -10.02
C ILE A 130 3.80 -8.90 -11.07
N CYS A 131 4.19 -10.09 -10.64
CA CYS A 131 4.91 -11.03 -11.49
C CYS A 131 4.58 -12.49 -11.14
N PRO A 132 4.75 -13.43 -12.10
CA PRO A 132 4.69 -14.85 -11.78
C PRO A 132 5.78 -15.20 -10.77
N SER A 133 5.52 -16.14 -9.87
CA SER A 133 6.46 -16.45 -8.80
C SER A 133 6.46 -17.92 -8.40
N SER A 134 7.53 -18.65 -8.76
CA SER A 134 7.72 -20.07 -8.40
C SER A 134 8.49 -20.29 -7.09
N LYS A 135 9.07 -19.21 -6.53
CA LYS A 135 9.85 -19.23 -5.28
C LYS A 135 9.47 -18.04 -4.43
N GLU A 136 9.62 -18.15 -3.12
CA GLU A 136 9.31 -17.08 -2.18
C GLU A 136 10.07 -15.77 -2.53
N ASN A 137 9.39 -14.63 -2.37
CA ASN A 137 9.96 -13.28 -2.51
C ASN A 137 10.73 -12.98 -3.82
N SER A 138 10.45 -13.71 -4.91
CA SER A 138 11.15 -13.51 -6.18
C SER A 138 10.24 -13.71 -7.39
N CYS A 139 10.48 -12.95 -8.46
CA CYS A 139 9.80 -13.15 -9.73
C CYS A 139 10.41 -14.34 -10.49
N SER A 140 9.56 -15.14 -11.11
CA SER A 140 9.91 -16.16 -12.08
C SER A 140 10.07 -15.54 -13.47
N SER A 141 10.98 -16.07 -14.28
CA SER A 141 11.08 -15.74 -15.71
C SER A 141 10.03 -16.45 -16.56
N GLY A 142 9.49 -17.58 -16.07
CA GLY A 142 8.44 -18.36 -16.72
C GLY A 142 7.06 -18.15 -16.10
N PRO A 143 5.99 -18.57 -16.80
CA PRO A 143 4.63 -18.51 -16.29
C PRO A 143 4.46 -19.38 -15.03
N SER A 144 3.51 -19.02 -14.17
CA SER A 144 3.30 -19.65 -12.86
C SER A 144 1.81 -19.60 -12.47
N SER A 145 1.31 -20.60 -11.75
CA SER A 145 -0.02 -20.56 -11.11
C SER A 145 -0.08 -19.58 -9.94
N VAL A 146 1.09 -19.22 -9.40
CA VAL A 146 1.24 -18.28 -8.29
C VAL A 146 1.70 -16.93 -8.81
N VAL A 147 1.00 -15.87 -8.42
CA VAL A 147 1.39 -14.47 -8.60
C VAL A 147 1.97 -13.90 -7.31
N MET A 148 2.99 -13.07 -7.43
CA MET A 148 3.52 -12.24 -6.35
C MET A 148 3.17 -10.78 -6.62
N ILE A 149 2.55 -10.14 -5.64
CA ILE A 149 2.21 -8.72 -5.63
C ILE A 149 3.04 -8.08 -4.53
N GLN A 150 3.87 -7.10 -4.90
CA GLN A 150 4.61 -6.26 -3.99
C GLN A 150 4.09 -4.82 -4.10
N LEU A 151 3.61 -4.28 -2.99
CA LEU A 151 3.26 -2.87 -2.82
C LEU A 151 4.28 -2.20 -1.92
N ALA A 152 4.47 -0.90 -2.11
CA ALA A 152 5.34 -0.09 -1.27
C ALA A 152 4.74 1.29 -0.99
N TRP A 153 5.04 1.87 0.16
CA TRP A 153 4.62 3.23 0.51
C TRP A 153 5.66 3.91 1.38
N GLN A 154 5.64 5.24 1.44
CA GLN A 154 6.54 6.02 2.27
C GLN A 154 5.99 6.16 3.69
N ASP A 155 6.80 5.86 4.70
CA ASP A 155 6.46 6.11 6.10
C ASP A 155 7.66 6.69 6.83
N LYS A 156 7.44 7.77 7.59
CA LYS A 156 8.45 8.49 8.36
C LYS A 156 8.45 8.11 9.84
N SER A 157 7.64 7.14 10.25
CA SER A 157 7.58 6.61 11.62
C SER A 157 8.91 6.03 12.12
N GLY A 158 9.78 5.59 11.20
CA GLY A 158 11.04 4.90 11.52
C GLY A 158 10.89 3.38 11.62
N ASP A 159 9.69 2.83 11.43
CA ASP A 159 9.41 1.39 11.47
C ASP A 159 9.82 0.65 10.19
N CYS A 160 10.22 1.40 9.15
CA CYS A 160 10.51 0.88 7.82
C CYS A 160 11.93 1.23 7.35
N THR A 161 12.53 0.35 6.54
CA THR A 161 13.87 0.55 5.99
C THR A 161 13.87 1.71 5.01
N ASP A 162 14.77 2.68 5.19
CA ASP A 162 14.88 3.88 4.35
C ASP A 162 13.58 4.68 4.17
N ASN A 163 12.70 4.65 5.18
CA ASN A 163 11.35 5.25 5.13
C ASN A 163 10.43 4.67 4.04
N ILE A 164 10.71 3.45 3.56
CA ILE A 164 9.86 2.74 2.60
C ILE A 164 9.41 1.43 3.23
N CYS A 165 8.09 1.30 3.37
CA CYS A 165 7.46 0.08 3.82
C CYS A 165 7.07 -0.79 2.63
N TYR A 166 7.09 -2.10 2.82
CA TYR A 166 6.71 -3.08 1.80
C TYR A 166 5.64 -4.02 2.32
N TYR A 167 4.71 -4.38 1.45
CA TYR A 167 3.81 -5.50 1.65
C TYR A 167 3.90 -6.44 0.46
N ARG A 168 4.07 -7.74 0.73
CA ARG A 168 4.13 -8.79 -0.29
C ARG A 168 3.01 -9.80 -0.06
N LEU A 169 2.24 -10.06 -1.11
CA LEU A 169 1.23 -11.09 -1.15
C LEU A 169 1.60 -12.12 -2.22
N ARG A 170 1.51 -13.40 -1.87
CA ARG A 170 1.52 -14.50 -2.82
C ARG A 170 0.12 -15.07 -2.89
N ALA A 171 -0.41 -15.21 -4.09
CA ALA A 171 -1.74 -15.78 -4.32
C ALA A 171 -1.70 -16.77 -5.48
N GLU A 172 -2.48 -17.84 -5.35
CA GLU A 172 -2.79 -18.74 -6.46
C GLU A 172 -4.04 -18.21 -7.17
N LEU A 173 -3.97 -18.20 -8.51
CA LEU A 173 -5.00 -17.68 -9.40
C LEU A 173 -5.82 -18.82 -10.04
#